data_AF-A0A7Z8QDW7-F1
#
_entry.id   AF-A0A7Z8QDW7-F1
#
_cell.length_a   1.000
_cell.length_b   1.000
_cell.length_c   1.000
_cell.angle_alpha   90.00
_cell.angle_beta   90.00
_cell.angle_gamma   90.00
#
_symmetry.space_group_name_H-M   'P 1'
#
loop_
_entity.id
_entity.type
_entity.pdbx_description
1 polymer ?
#
loop_
_entity_poly.entity_id
_entity_poly.type
_entity_poly.pdbx_seq_one_letter_code
_entity_poly.pdbx_strand_id
1 'polypeptide(L)' 'MPRKKSATLFEDSLKGLEEIVEQLEQGDISLEESLKSFEQGVNLTRTCQKALQEAEQKVQILLEKNGQQTLESFNDE' A
#
# COMPACT_ATOMS: atom_id res chain seq x y z
N MET A 1 -5.86 10.80 -17.30
CA MET A 1 -6.21 9.47 -16.77
C MET A 1 -5.43 9.20 -15.48
N PRO A 2 -5.92 9.62 -14.29
CA PRO A 2 -5.20 9.42 -13.03
C PRO A 2 -5.50 8.07 -12.34
N ARG A 3 -6.68 7.48 -12.61
CA ARG A 3 -7.20 6.31 -11.88
C ARG A 3 -6.41 5.02 -12.07
N LYS A 4 -5.84 4.81 -13.27
CA LYS A 4 -5.03 3.63 -13.56
C LYS A 4 -3.66 3.70 -12.89
N LYS A 5 -3.17 4.91 -12.64
CA LYS A 5 -1.80 5.17 -12.18
C LYS A 5 -1.62 4.85 -10.69
N SER A 6 -2.59 5.15 -9.82
CA SER A 6 -2.51 4.81 -8.39
C SER A 6 -2.68 3.31 -8.15
N ALA A 7 -3.54 2.64 -8.93
CA ALA A 7 -3.73 1.19 -8.87
C ALA A 7 -2.46 0.44 -9.28
N THR A 8 -1.83 0.81 -10.40
CA THR A 8 -0.54 0.24 -10.80
C THR A 8 0.55 0.53 -9.78
N LEU A 9 0.59 1.75 -9.21
CA LEU A 9 1.54 2.10 -8.15
C LEU A 9 1.37 1.24 -6.90
N PHE A 10 0.14 0.90 -6.52
CA PHE A 10 -0.14 0.00 -5.40
C PHE A 10 0.33 -1.41 -5.70
N GLU A 11 -0.06 -1.99 -6.84
CA GLU A 11 0.31 -3.35 -7.23
C GLU A 11 1.83 -3.51 -7.35
N ASP A 12 2.51 -2.55 -7.98
CA ASP A 12 3.97 -2.54 -8.12
C ASP A 12 4.65 -2.43 -6.75
N SER A 13 4.13 -1.58 -5.85
CA SER A 13 4.69 -1.40 -4.51
C SER A 13 4.48 -2.60 -3.61
N LEU A 14 3.32 -3.25 -3.72
CA LEU A 14 3.00 -4.46 -2.98
C LEU A 14 3.90 -5.61 -3.42
N LYS A 15 4.06 -5.78 -4.74
CA LYS A 15 4.97 -6.80 -5.29
C LYS A 15 6.41 -6.59 -4.82
N GLY A 16 6.91 -5.35 -4.85
CA GLY A 16 8.25 -5.06 -4.34
C GLY A 16 8.40 -5.36 -2.84
N LEU A 17 7.33 -5.20 -2.05
CA LEU A 17 7.34 -5.53 -0.63
C LEU A 17 7.39 -7.04 -0.40
N GLU A 18 6.64 -7.83 -1.19
CA GLU A 18 6.68 -9.29 -1.18
C GLU A 18 8.09 -9.81 -1.51
N GLU A 19 8.73 -9.26 -2.54
CA GLU A 19 10.10 -9.60 -2.93
C GLU A 19 11.12 -9.30 -1.80
N ILE A 20 10.96 -8.17 -1.11
CA ILE A 20 11.80 -7.82 0.05
C ILE A 20 11.60 -8.81 1.20
N VAL A 21 10.36 -9.18 1.51
CA VAL A 21 10.07 -10.16 2.56
C VAL A 21 10.70 -11.51 2.21
N GLU A 22 10.54 -11.97 0.98
CA GLU A 22 11.14 -13.22 0.52
C GLU A 22 12.68 -13.20 0.65
N GLN A 23 13.32 -12.09 0.29
CA GLN A 23 14.77 -11.93 0.47
C GLN A 23 15.20 -11.94 1.95
N LEU A 24 14.43 -11.30 2.84
CA LEU A 24 14.71 -11.28 4.28
C LEU A 24 14.54 -12.68 4.90
N GLU A 25 13.56 -13.46 4.42
CA GLU A 25 13.28 -14.82 4.88
C GLU A 25 14.33 -15.86 4.43
N GLN A 26 14.99 -15.63 3.28
CA GLN A 26 16.07 -16.49 2.80
C GLN A 26 17.31 -16.50 3.71
N GLY A 27 17.51 -15.45 4.51
CA GLY A 27 18.49 -15.43 5.60
C GLY A 27 19.97 -15.35 5.21
N ASP A 28 20.29 -15.35 3.90
CA ASP A 28 21.66 -15.34 3.37
C ASP A 28 22.11 -13.93 2.93
N ILE A 29 21.65 -12.90 3.64
CA ILE A 29 21.95 -11.49 3.35
C ILE A 29 22.82 -10.87 4.44
N SER A 30 23.69 -9.94 4.05
CA SER A 30 24.49 -9.19 5.02
C SER A 30 23.63 -8.20 5.81
N LEU A 31 24.13 -7.77 6.99
CA LEU A 31 23.47 -6.75 7.80
C LEU A 31 23.21 -5.44 7.04
N GLU A 32 24.15 -5.02 6.19
CA GLU A 32 23.99 -3.80 5.40
C GLU A 32 22.86 -3.95 4.37
N GLU A 33 22.75 -5.12 3.73
CA GLU A 33 21.67 -5.44 2.82
C GLU A 33 20.33 -5.55 3.57
N SER A 34 20.30 -6.16 4.75
CA SER A 34 19.08 -6.22 5.58
C SER A 34 18.55 -4.83 5.90
N LEU A 35 19.44 -3.89 6.24
CA LEU A 35 19.06 -2.51 6.55
C LEU A 35 18.52 -1.78 5.31
N LYS A 36 19.13 -1.99 4.13
CA LYS A 36 18.63 -1.44 2.87
C LYS A 36 17.26 -1.99 2.50
N SER A 37 17.09 -3.32 2.57
CA SER A 37 15.82 -3.99 2.30
C SER A 37 14.72 -3.51 3.27
N PHE A 38 15.05 -3.33 4.55
CA PHE A 38 14.12 -2.76 5.52
C PHE A 38 13.70 -1.32 5.18
N GLU A 39 14.65 -0.44 4.86
CA GLU A 39 14.34 0.95 4.47
C GLU A 39 13.45 0.99 3.22
N GLN A 40 13.77 0.16 2.22
CA GLN A 40 12.96 0.02 1.02
C GLN A 40 11.54 -0.49 1.36
N GLY A 41 11.41 -1.51 2.20
CA GLY A 41 10.12 -2.06 2.64
C GLY A 41 9.25 -1.01 3.35
N VAL A 42 9.85 -0.17 4.21
CA VAL A 42 9.15 0.95 4.85
C VAL A 42 8.63 1.95 3.81
N ASN A 43 9.43 2.29 2.80
CA ASN A 43 9.03 3.22 1.75
C ASN A 43 7.91 2.65 0.85
N LEU A 44 7.98 1.37 0.51
CA LEU A 44 6.93 0.68 -0.25
C LEU A 44 5.62 0.62 0.55
N THR A 45 5.69 0.30 1.84
CA THR A 45 4.52 0.27 2.73
C THR A 45 3.82 1.62 2.79
N ARG A 46 4.59 2.72 2.92
CA ARG A 46 4.03 4.09 2.88
C ARG A 46 3.35 4.40 1.56
N THR A 47 3.93 3.95 0.45
CA THR A 47 3.32 4.11 -0.88
C THR A 47 2.00 3.36 -0.99
N CYS A 48 1.94 2.11 -0.52
CA CYS A 48 0.72 1.31 -0.47
C CYS A 48 -0.37 2.00 0.36
N GLN A 49 -0.04 2.44 1.57
CA GLN A 49 -0.99 3.15 2.45
C GLN A 49 -1.55 4.40 1.79
N LYS A 50 -0.71 5.20 1.14
CA LYS A 50 -1.15 6.40 0.43
C LYS A 50 -2.10 6.05 -0.72
N ALA A 51 -1.78 5.04 -1.52
CA ALA A 51 -2.64 4.63 -2.62
C ALA A 51 -4.01 4.12 -2.12
N LEU A 52 -4.05 3.41 -0.99
CA LEU A 52 -5.28 2.97 -0.34
C LEU A 52 -6.11 4.15 0.18
N GLN A 53 -5.48 5.12 0.85
CA GLN A 53 -6.16 6.33 1.32
C GLN A 53 -6.78 7.13 0.16
N GLU A 54 -6.05 7.28 -0.95
CA GLU A 54 -6.58 7.95 -2.14
C GLU A 54 -7.77 7.19 -2.74
N ALA A 55 -7.76 5.86 -2.69
CA ALA A 55 -8.86 5.02 -3.15
C ALA A 55 -10.08 5.16 -2.24
N GLU A 56 -9.89 5.09 -0.92
CA GLU A 56 -10.93 5.26 0.10
C GLU A 56 -11.62 6.62 -0.01
N GLN A 57 -10.85 7.71 -0.04
CA GLN A 57 -11.38 9.07 -0.18
C GLN A 57 -12.23 9.21 -1.44
N LYS A 58 -11.82 8.57 -2.53
CA LYS A 58 -12.56 8.60 -3.78
C LYS A 58 -13.85 7.79 -3.72
N VAL A 59 -13.85 6.65 -3.03
CA VAL A 59 -15.08 5.88 -2.77
C VAL A 59 -16.05 6.74 -1.95
N GLN A 60 -15.56 7.38 -0.89
CA GLN A 60 -16.35 8.29 -0.06
C GLN A 60 -17.03 9.40 -0.90
N ILE A 61 -16.26 10.10 -1.74
CA ILE A 61 -16.81 11.16 -2.62
C ILE A 61 -17.89 10.62 -3.57
N LEU A 62 -17.76 9.38 -4.06
CA LEU A 62 -18.75 8.77 -4.95
C LEU A 62 -20.03 8.40 -4.21
N LEU A 63 -19.93 7.90 -2.98
CA LEU A 63 -21.07 7.57 -2.12
C LEU A 63 -21.83 8.84 -1.71
N GLU A 64 -21.12 9.88 -1.28
CA GLU A 64 -21.68 11.18 -0.94
C GLU A 64 -22.42 11.82 -2.14
N LYS A 65 -21.85 11.72 -3.35
CA LYS A 65 -22.50 12.23 -4.58
C LYS A 65 -23.75 11.45 -4.99
N ASN A 66 -23.83 10.17 -4.64
CA ASN A 66 -24.99 9.34 -4.93
C ASN A 66 -26.06 9.38 -3.81
N GLY A 67 -25.85 10.17 -2.74
CA GLY A 67 -26.80 10.31 -1.65
C GLY A 67 -26.97 9.05 -0.78
N GLN A 68 -26.09 8.06 -0.91
CA GLN A 68 -26.13 6.81 -0.14
C GLN A 68 -24.98 6.76 0.88
N GLN A 69 -25.39 6.91 2.16
CA GLN A 69 -24.78 6.51 3.44
C GLN A 69 -23.29 6.78 3.72
N THR A 70 -23.05 7.20 4.96
CA THR A 70 -21.75 7.40 5.60
C THR A 70 -20.98 6.09 5.73
N LEU A 71 -19.70 6.10 5.35
CA LEU A 71 -18.76 5.03 5.68
C LEU A 71 -18.57 5.00 7.20
N GLU A 72 -18.92 3.89 7.84
CA GLU A 72 -18.53 3.64 9.22
C GLU A 72 -17.14 3.03 9.23
N SER A 73 -16.32 3.40 10.23
CA SER A 73 -15.02 2.78 10.44
C SER A 73 -15.22 1.28 10.62
N PHE A 74 -14.55 0.48 9.80
CA PHE A 74 -14.48 -0.96 10.03
C PHE A 74 -13.55 -1.17 11.23
N ASN A 75 -14.12 -1.22 12.44
CA ASN A 75 -13.40 -1.66 13.63
C ASN A 75 -13.34 -3.18 13.57
N ASP A 76 -12.19 -3.72 13.18
CA ASP A 76 -11.85 -5.12 13.42
C ASP A 76 -11.66 -5.30 14.95
N GLU A 77 -12.71 -5.73 15.64
CA GLU A 77 -12.60 -6.32 16.99
C GLU A 77 -11.92 -7.70 16.95
#